data_AF-A0A1G3Q741-F1
#
_entry.id   AF-A0A1G3Q741-F1
#
_cell.length_a   1.000
_cell.length_b   1.000
_cell.length_c   1.000
_cell.angle_alpha   90.00
_cell.angle_beta   90.00
_cell.angle_gamma   90.00
#
_symmetry.space_group_name_H-M   'P 1'
#
loop_
_entity.id
_entity.type
_entity.pdbx_description
1 polymer ?
#
loop_
_entity_poly.entity_id
_entity_poly.type
_entity_poly.pdbx_seq_one_letter_code
_entity_poly.pdbx_strand_id
1 'polypeptide(L)'
;MKKLLGFGLVMGLAMMLISCAGTDMKKVEAEARTSMKNMVASMNEIAGKLSAVEAPEDAITLIKKSGDLFQSFNKELTGISDKYKLNVAQDDELQASLSDVYEDLGAASETLKAAFDAAAEKFADNTDVQEQLKTTMEDIVEASQMD
;
A
#
# COMPACT_ATOMS: atom_id res chain seq x y z
N MET A 1 13.20 -50.20 -20.60
CA MET A 1 13.69 -49.94 -21.97
C MET A 1 12.62 -49.18 -22.74
N LYS A 2 12.95 -47.97 -23.23
CA LYS A 2 12.40 -47.25 -24.41
C LYS A 2 10.88 -47.00 -24.44
N LYS A 3 10.31 -45.85 -24.84
CA LYS A 3 10.64 -44.53 -25.42
C LYS A 3 9.23 -43.95 -25.76
N LEU A 4 8.84 -42.70 -25.50
CA LEU A 4 8.90 -41.50 -26.37
C LEU A 4 7.91 -40.49 -25.73
N LEU A 5 8.29 -39.27 -25.35
CA LEU A 5 8.35 -38.06 -26.19
C LEU A 5 7.06 -37.75 -26.97
N GLY A 6 6.41 -36.64 -26.60
CA GLY A 6 5.37 -36.03 -27.42
C GLY A 6 4.38 -35.16 -26.64
N PHE A 7 4.83 -34.17 -25.86
CA PHE A 7 3.93 -33.08 -25.47
C PHE A 7 4.19 -31.92 -26.42
N GLY A 8 3.23 -31.74 -27.34
CA GLY A 8 3.26 -30.76 -28.41
C GLY A 8 3.43 -29.36 -27.85
N LEU A 9 4.61 -28.80 -28.13
CA LEU A 9 4.77 -27.38 -28.42
C LEU A 9 3.79 -27.02 -29.56
N VAL A 10 3.30 -25.79 -29.56
CA VAL A 10 2.38 -25.16 -30.53
C VAL A 10 0.91 -25.12 -30.09
N MET A 11 0.60 -24.16 -29.22
CA MET A 11 -0.52 -23.23 -29.39
C MET A 11 -0.24 -21.98 -28.58
N GLY A 12 -0.33 -20.80 -29.20
CA GLY A 12 -0.29 -19.52 -28.50
C GLY A 12 0.60 -18.43 -29.09
N LEU A 13 1.07 -18.57 -30.33
CA LEU A 13 1.62 -17.43 -31.07
C LEU A 13 0.45 -16.64 -31.70
N ALA A 14 -0.27 -15.87 -30.87
CA ALA A 14 -1.19 -14.83 -31.31
C ALA A 14 -1.70 -14.04 -30.09
N MET A 15 -0.97 -13.00 -29.68
CA MET A 15 -1.51 -11.71 -29.17
C MET A 15 -0.37 -10.89 -28.54
N MET A 16 0.50 -10.29 -29.35
CA MET A 16 1.23 -9.07 -28.98
C MET A 16 1.39 -8.19 -30.21
N LEU A 17 0.25 -7.77 -30.76
CA LEU A 17 0.16 -6.61 -31.65
C LEU A 17 -0.75 -5.57 -31.00
N ILE A 18 -0.34 -5.08 -29.83
CA ILE A 18 -0.70 -3.72 -29.41
C ILE A 18 0.62 -2.94 -29.44
N SER A 19 0.92 -2.41 -30.62
CA SER A 19 1.93 -1.38 -30.77
C SER A 19 1.55 -0.17 -29.90
N CYS A 20 2.48 0.28 -29.08
CA CYS A 20 2.75 1.70 -28.83
C CYS A 20 1.54 2.65 -28.81
N ALA A 21 0.67 2.52 -27.82
CA ALA A 21 0.41 3.69 -26.99
C ALA A 21 1.35 3.51 -25.80
N GLY A 22 2.61 3.92 -25.95
CA GLY A 22 3.58 3.79 -24.87
C GLY A 22 3.03 4.54 -23.68
N THR A 23 2.60 3.82 -22.65
CA THR A 23 2.28 4.44 -21.37
C THR A 23 3.49 5.28 -20.99
N ASP A 24 3.27 6.57 -20.74
CA ASP A 24 4.33 7.47 -20.34
C ASP A 24 4.76 7.09 -18.92
N MET A 25 5.67 6.11 -18.82
CA MET A 25 6.12 5.54 -17.56
C MET A 25 6.73 6.60 -16.65
N LYS A 26 7.29 7.69 -17.20
CA LYS A 26 7.78 8.81 -16.38
C LYS A 26 6.63 9.53 -15.68
N LYS A 27 5.50 9.68 -16.36
CA LYS A 27 4.30 10.28 -15.77
C LYS A 27 3.66 9.37 -14.74
N VAL A 28 3.61 8.07 -15.02
CA VAL A 28 3.13 7.05 -14.06
C VAL A 28 3.99 7.09 -12.79
N GLU A 29 5.32 7.03 -12.94
CA GLU A 29 6.26 7.10 -11.83
C GLU A 29 6.09 8.40 -11.05
N ALA A 30 6.00 9.55 -11.71
CA ALA A 30 5.84 10.83 -11.03
C ALA A 30 4.55 10.91 -10.19
N GLU A 31 3.43 10.39 -10.71
CA GLU A 31 2.16 10.34 -9.98
C GLU A 31 2.22 9.36 -8.80
N ALA A 32 2.68 8.13 -9.01
CA ALA A 32 2.81 7.12 -7.96
C ALA A 32 3.80 7.56 -6.87
N ARG A 33 4.96 8.10 -7.25
CA ARG A 33 5.95 8.67 -6.33
C ARG A 33 5.35 9.77 -5.46
N THR A 34 4.52 10.63 -6.04
CA THR A 34 3.86 11.72 -5.30
C THR A 34 2.86 11.16 -4.30
N SER A 35 2.02 10.21 -4.71
CA SER A 35 1.07 9.52 -3.83
C SER A 35 1.80 8.85 -2.65
N MET A 36 2.84 8.07 -2.93
CA MET A 36 3.63 7.38 -1.90
C MET A 36 4.33 8.34 -0.94
N LYS A 37 4.90 9.46 -1.43
CA LYS A 37 5.52 10.47 -0.55
C LYS A 37 4.49 11.16 0.34
N ASN A 38 3.29 11.42 -0.18
CA ASN A 38 2.20 11.98 0.62
C ASN A 38 1.73 10.97 1.69
N MET A 39 1.71 9.69 1.37
CA MET A 39 1.44 8.61 2.33
C MET A 39 2.48 8.60 3.45
N VAL A 40 3.78 8.57 3.12
CA VAL A 40 4.89 8.64 4.08
C VAL A 40 4.75 9.83 5.03
N ALA A 41 4.51 11.03 4.49
CA ALA A 41 4.34 12.23 5.29
C ALA A 41 3.13 12.14 6.23
N SER A 42 2.01 11.63 5.74
CA SER A 42 0.77 11.47 6.52
C SER A 42 0.92 10.45 7.64
N MET A 43 1.60 9.33 7.39
CA MET A 43 1.89 8.31 8.41
C MET A 43 2.76 8.88 9.53
N ASN A 44 3.83 9.60 9.17
CA ASN A 44 4.70 10.24 10.15
C ASN A 44 3.98 11.33 10.95
N GLU A 45 3.10 12.11 10.32
CA GLU A 45 2.28 13.10 11.01
C GLU A 45 1.33 12.44 12.03
N ILE A 46 0.63 11.37 11.62
CA ILE A 46 -0.27 10.62 12.51
C ILE A 46 0.52 9.99 13.65
N ALA A 47 1.65 9.34 13.36
CA ALA A 47 2.51 8.73 14.36
C ALA A 47 3.01 9.75 15.39
N GLY A 48 3.47 10.92 14.92
CA GLY A 48 3.90 12.01 15.79
C GLY A 48 2.77 12.52 16.68
N LYS A 49 1.57 12.73 16.12
CA LYS A 49 0.39 13.16 16.90
C LYS A 49 -0.03 12.11 17.91
N LEU A 50 -0.05 10.84 17.51
CA LEU A 50 -0.47 9.73 18.35
C LEU A 50 0.52 9.51 19.51
N SER A 51 1.83 9.69 19.28
CA SER A 51 2.84 9.58 20.34
C SER A 51 2.69 10.64 21.44
N ALA A 52 2.08 11.78 21.13
CA ALA A 52 1.87 12.91 22.05
C ALA A 52 0.43 13.03 22.53
N VAL A 53 -0.45 12.09 22.16
CA VAL A 53 -1.88 12.18 22.47
C VAL A 53 -2.13 11.86 23.94
N GLU A 54 -2.91 12.70 24.62
CA GLU A 54 -3.25 12.51 26.04
C GLU A 54 -4.70 12.04 26.25
N ALA A 55 -5.60 12.44 25.35
CA ALA A 55 -7.02 12.08 25.42
C ALA A 55 -7.32 10.81 24.59
N PRO A 56 -8.06 9.84 25.15
CA PRO A 56 -8.42 8.63 24.42
C PRO A 56 -9.31 8.90 23.19
N GLU A 57 -10.18 9.91 23.23
CA GLU A 57 -11.04 10.28 22.09
C GLU A 57 -10.23 10.80 20.90
N ASP A 58 -9.16 11.55 21.19
CA ASP A 58 -8.23 12.02 20.16
C ASP A 58 -7.40 10.86 19.60
N ALA A 59 -7.01 9.90 20.45
CA ALA A 59 -6.32 8.69 20.00
C ALA A 59 -7.20 7.88 19.04
N ILE A 60 -8.47 7.64 19.39
CA ILE A 60 -9.47 6.97 18.52
C ILE A 60 -9.57 7.70 17.17
N THR A 61 -9.62 9.03 17.19
CA THR A 61 -9.72 9.84 15.97
C THR A 61 -8.48 9.67 15.09
N LEU A 62 -7.29 9.68 15.67
CA LEU A 62 -6.03 9.48 14.94
C LEU A 62 -5.92 8.06 14.37
N ILE A 63 -6.34 7.05 15.12
CA ILE A 63 -6.34 5.64 14.68
C ILE A 63 -7.31 5.46 13.50
N LYS A 64 -8.53 6.00 13.57
CA LYS A 64 -9.47 5.98 12.44
C LYS A 64 -8.87 6.64 11.20
N LYS A 65 -8.25 7.82 11.38
CA LYS A 65 -7.62 8.57 10.30
C LYS A 65 -6.52 7.75 9.61
N SER A 66 -5.76 6.94 10.33
CA SER A 66 -4.80 6.03 9.71
C SER A 66 -5.47 4.95 8.85
N GLY A 67 -6.56 4.33 9.31
CA GLY A 67 -7.31 3.37 8.48
C GLY A 67 -7.82 4.00 7.18
N ASP A 68 -8.44 5.17 7.28
CA ASP A 68 -8.93 5.93 6.12
C ASP A 68 -7.79 6.30 5.15
N LEU A 69 -6.62 6.63 5.69
CA LEU A 69 -5.42 6.95 4.94
C LEU A 69 -4.95 5.75 4.11
N PHE A 70 -4.85 4.55 4.71
CA PHE A 70 -4.48 3.33 3.98
C PHE A 70 -5.49 2.98 2.88
N GLN A 71 -6.79 3.08 3.17
CA GLN A 71 -7.82 2.82 2.17
C GLN A 71 -7.77 3.82 1.00
N SER A 72 -7.53 5.11 1.28
CA SER A 72 -7.39 6.12 0.22
C SER A 72 -6.14 5.88 -0.62
N PHE A 73 -5.02 5.54 0.02
CA PHE A 73 -3.76 5.27 -0.65
C PHE A 73 -3.88 4.07 -1.60
N ASN A 74 -4.48 2.96 -1.15
CA ASN A 74 -4.70 1.79 -2.02
C ASN A 74 -5.59 2.15 -3.22
N LYS A 75 -6.68 2.90 -3.01
CA LYS A 75 -7.54 3.38 -4.10
C LYS A 75 -6.78 4.28 -5.08
N GLU A 76 -5.86 5.12 -4.59
CA GLU A 76 -5.05 6.00 -5.43
C GLU A 76 -4.09 5.19 -6.31
N LEU A 77 -3.37 4.20 -5.74
CA LEU A 77 -2.47 3.34 -6.50
C LEU A 77 -3.22 2.49 -7.54
N THR A 78 -4.34 1.86 -7.16
CA THR A 78 -5.20 1.14 -8.11
C THR A 78 -5.71 2.09 -9.20
N GLY A 79 -6.11 3.30 -8.83
CA GLY A 79 -6.55 4.33 -9.76
C GLY A 79 -5.47 4.76 -10.75
N ILE A 80 -4.20 4.81 -10.34
CA ILE A 80 -3.06 5.07 -11.23
C ILE A 80 -2.90 3.91 -12.21
N SER A 81 -2.86 2.66 -11.73
CA SER A 81 -2.75 1.48 -12.60
C SER A 81 -3.90 1.44 -13.62
N ASP A 82 -5.13 1.66 -13.18
CA ASP A 82 -6.32 1.68 -14.02
C ASP A 82 -6.33 2.82 -15.04
N LYS A 83 -5.89 4.02 -14.64
CA LYS A 83 -5.81 5.21 -15.50
C LYS A 83 -4.82 4.99 -16.64
N TYR A 84 -3.72 4.30 -16.37
CA TYR A 84 -2.62 4.07 -17.32
C TYR A 84 -2.64 2.69 -17.98
N LYS A 85 -3.59 1.84 -17.60
CA LYS A 85 -3.76 0.47 -18.12
C LYS A 85 -2.44 -0.31 -18.08
N LEU A 86 -1.78 -0.24 -16.93
CA LEU A 86 -0.51 -0.93 -16.72
C LEU A 86 -0.72 -2.43 -16.88
N ASN A 87 0.22 -3.06 -17.58
CA ASN A 87 0.35 -4.51 -17.56
C ASN A 87 1.38 -4.93 -16.51
N VAL A 88 1.44 -6.22 -16.21
CA VAL A 88 2.34 -6.80 -15.20
C VAL A 88 3.79 -6.35 -15.36
N ALA A 89 4.34 -6.32 -16.58
CA ALA A 89 5.73 -5.92 -16.78
C ALA A 89 5.96 -4.42 -16.51
N GLN A 90 4.96 -3.57 -16.74
CA GLN A 90 5.01 -2.14 -16.44
C GLN A 90 4.83 -1.87 -14.94
N ASP A 91 4.01 -2.66 -14.25
CA ASP A 91 3.88 -2.62 -12.79
C ASP A 91 5.20 -3.03 -12.12
N ASP A 92 5.86 -4.09 -12.61
CA ASP A 92 7.19 -4.51 -12.12
C ASP A 92 8.25 -3.42 -12.35
N GLU A 93 8.25 -2.77 -13.52
CA GLU A 93 9.16 -1.65 -13.83
C GLU A 93 8.90 -0.45 -12.90
N LEU A 94 7.64 -0.11 -12.67
CA LEU A 94 7.23 0.95 -11.76
C LEU A 94 7.65 0.64 -10.31
N GLN A 95 7.46 -0.59 -9.86
CA GLN A 95 7.87 -1.00 -8.52
C GLN A 95 9.39 -0.88 -8.34
N ALA A 96 10.17 -1.29 -9.34
CA ALA A 96 11.62 -1.17 -9.30
C ALA A 96 12.08 0.30 -9.26
N SER A 97 11.43 1.20 -10.03
CA SER A 97 11.78 2.62 -10.07
C SER A 97 11.40 3.37 -8.79
N LEU A 98 10.43 2.87 -8.03
CA LEU A 98 9.96 3.44 -6.76
C LEU A 98 10.57 2.77 -5.51
N SER A 99 11.58 1.90 -5.68
CA SER A 99 12.21 1.15 -4.57
C SER A 99 12.65 2.04 -3.40
N ASP A 100 13.19 3.22 -3.66
CA ASP A 100 13.59 4.20 -2.64
C ASP A 100 12.38 4.67 -1.80
N VAL A 101 11.23 4.89 -2.42
CA VAL A 101 10.02 5.32 -1.70
C VAL A 101 9.34 4.17 -0.98
N TYR A 102 9.50 2.93 -1.46
CA TYR A 102 9.06 1.75 -0.71
C TYR A 102 9.85 1.59 0.60
N GLU A 103 11.15 1.90 0.60
CA GLU A 103 11.95 1.91 1.82
C GLU A 103 11.45 2.98 2.81
N ASP A 104 11.19 4.20 2.33
CA ASP A 104 10.61 5.28 3.14
C ASP A 104 9.23 4.91 3.69
N LEU A 105 8.39 4.26 2.88
CA LEU A 105 7.06 3.79 3.27
C LEU A 105 7.16 2.69 4.34
N GLY A 106 8.10 1.77 4.21
CA GLY A 106 8.39 0.76 5.23
C GLY A 106 8.81 1.39 6.56
N ALA A 107 9.72 2.36 6.53
CA ALA A 107 10.17 3.07 7.73
C ALA A 107 9.04 3.88 8.40
N ALA A 108 8.19 4.55 7.61
CA ALA A 108 7.03 5.26 8.13
C ALA A 108 5.97 4.30 8.71
N SER A 109 5.81 3.13 8.10
CA SER A 109 4.93 2.06 8.61
C SER A 109 5.37 1.53 9.96
N GLU A 110 6.67 1.26 10.13
CA GLU A 110 7.24 0.86 11.43
C GLU A 110 7.08 1.96 12.49
N THR A 111 7.26 3.22 12.09
CA THR A 111 7.07 4.37 13.00
C THR A 111 5.61 4.49 13.45
N LEU A 112 4.65 4.35 12.52
CA LEU A 112 3.23 4.38 12.84
C LEU A 112 2.83 3.17 13.70
N LYS A 113 3.36 1.98 13.41
CA LYS A 113 3.16 0.79 14.23
C LYS A 113 3.63 1.00 15.67
N ALA A 114 4.83 1.53 15.85
CA ALA A 114 5.35 1.82 17.18
C ALA A 114 4.46 2.82 17.94
N ALA A 115 3.89 3.81 17.23
CA ALA A 115 2.93 4.74 17.81
C ALA A 115 1.60 4.07 18.21
N PHE A 116 1.10 3.12 17.41
CA PHE A 116 -0.06 2.30 17.80
C PHE A 116 0.22 1.45 19.03
N ASP A 117 1.38 0.78 19.08
CA ASP A 117 1.76 -0.05 20.22
C ASP A 117 1.87 0.81 21.50
N ALA A 118 2.45 2.01 21.40
CA ALA A 118 2.53 2.96 22.51
C ALA A 118 1.14 3.47 22.94
N ALA A 119 0.24 3.76 22.00
CA ALA A 119 -1.13 4.15 22.32
C ALA A 119 -1.91 3.00 22.97
N ALA A 120 -1.71 1.76 22.51
CA ALA A 120 -2.31 0.56 23.08
C ALA A 120 -1.90 0.38 24.54
N GLU A 121 -0.61 0.60 24.85
CA GLU A 121 -0.09 0.54 26.22
C GLU A 121 -0.62 1.70 27.07
N LYS A 122 -0.55 2.93 26.56
CA LYS A 122 -1.00 4.13 27.28
C LYS A 122 -2.49 4.07 27.65
N PHE A 123 -3.32 3.54 26.77
CA PHE A 123 -4.76 3.44 26.94
C PHE A 123 -5.22 1.99 27.12
N ALA A 124 -4.42 1.17 27.80
CA ALA A 124 -4.72 -0.26 28.01
C ALA A 124 -6.08 -0.52 28.68
N ASP A 125 -6.48 0.35 29.61
CA ASP A 125 -7.75 0.25 30.33
C ASP A 125 -8.95 0.86 29.57
N ASN A 126 -8.72 1.50 28.42
CA ASN A 126 -9.78 2.09 27.60
C ASN A 126 -10.18 1.12 26.48
N THR A 127 -11.30 0.42 26.67
CA THR A 127 -11.80 -0.59 25.72
C THR A 127 -12.05 -0.04 24.32
N ASP A 128 -12.50 1.21 24.21
CA ASP A 128 -12.86 1.83 22.93
C ASP A 128 -11.60 2.10 22.09
N VAL A 129 -10.50 2.51 22.72
CA VAL A 129 -9.19 2.64 22.05
C VAL A 129 -8.71 1.27 21.58
N GLN A 130 -8.80 0.24 22.42
CA GLN A 130 -8.35 -1.11 22.06
C GLN A 130 -9.17 -1.70 20.91
N GLU A 131 -10.49 -1.55 20.93
CA GLU A 131 -11.38 -2.00 19.86
C GLU A 131 -11.11 -1.24 18.55
N GLN A 132 -10.87 0.06 18.64
CA GLN A 132 -10.55 0.86 17.46
C GLN A 132 -9.19 0.47 16.85
N LEU A 133 -8.16 0.24 17.67
CA LEU A 133 -6.86 -0.24 17.19
C LEU A 133 -7.01 -1.56 16.45
N LYS A 134 -7.74 -2.51 17.04
CA LYS A 134 -7.99 -3.81 16.42
C LYS A 134 -8.71 -3.67 15.08
N THR A 135 -9.83 -2.95 15.07
CA THR A 135 -10.63 -2.74 13.86
C THR A 135 -9.79 -2.11 12.76
N THR A 136 -9.03 -1.05 13.08
CA THR A 136 -8.18 -0.39 12.09
C THR A 136 -7.06 -1.30 11.58
N MET A 137 -6.45 -2.13 12.42
CA MET A 137 -5.46 -3.11 11.97
C MET A 137 -6.06 -4.16 11.04
N GLU A 138 -7.27 -4.64 11.35
CA GLU A 138 -8.02 -5.57 10.49
C GLU A 138 -8.34 -4.91 9.12
N ASP A 139 -8.85 -3.66 9.12
CA ASP A 139 -9.14 -2.91 7.89
C ASP A 139 -7.90 -2.72 7.01
N ILE A 140 -6.73 -2.44 7.61
CA ILE A 140 -5.46 -2.27 6.87
C ILE A 140 -5.02 -3.60 6.26
N VAL A 141 -5.13 -4.69 7.01
CA VAL A 141 -4.78 -6.03 6.53
C VAL A 141 -5.70 -6.42 5.37
N GLU A 142 -7.01 -6.22 5.49
CA GLU A 142 -7.97 -6.48 4.41
C GLU A 142 -7.67 -5.64 3.17
N ALA A 143 -7.38 -4.35 3.34
CA ALA A 143 -7.05 -3.46 2.24
C ALA A 143 -5.76 -3.88 1.51
N SER A 144 -4.81 -4.50 2.21
CA SER A 144 -3.56 -5.01 1.62
C SER A 144 -3.70 -6.33 0.86
N GLN A 145 -4.82 -7.04 1.04
CA GLN A 145 -5.10 -8.35 0.42
C GLN A 145 -6.00 -8.27 -0.81
N MET A 146 -6.43 -7.06 -1.22
CA MET A 146 -7.23 -6.89 -2.43
C MET A 146 -6.30 -6.95 -3.66
N ASP A 147 -6.25 -8.14 -4.26
CA ASP A 147 -5.68 -8.45 -5.59
C ASP A 147 -6.29 -7.58 -6.71
#